data_AF-A0A2N9AN75-F1
#
_entry.id   AF-A0A2N9AN75-F1
#
_cell.length_a   1.000
_cell.length_b   1.000
_cell.length_c   1.000
_cell.angle_alpha   90.00
_cell.angle_beta   90.00
_cell.angle_gamma   90.00
#
_symmetry.space_group_name_H-M   'P 1'
#
loop_
_entity.id
_entity.type
_entity.pdbx_description
1 polymer ?
#
loop_
_entity_poly.entity_id
_entity_poly.type
_entity_poly.pdbx_seq_one_letter_code
_entity_poly.pdbx_strand_id
1 'polypeptide(L)'
;MTAQRPTRARLPVLDAALSQVRGRDSSGLVRPELATCAVAILQLGARAYALGLYAPSDARLLCQAVTRLAEALPANPDDRRQPREERS
;
A
#
# COMPACT_ATOMS: atom_id res chain seq x y z
N MET A 1 5.17 -12.26 26.18
CA MET A 1 5.10 -11.03 25.34
C MET A 1 4.21 -10.02 26.04
N THR A 2 4.75 -8.90 26.51
CA THR A 2 3.94 -7.80 27.05
C THR A 2 3.15 -7.18 25.89
N ALA A 3 1.82 -7.21 25.98
CA ALA A 3 0.97 -6.54 25.02
C ALA A 3 1.13 -5.02 25.20
N GLN A 4 2.06 -4.42 24.44
CA GLN A 4 2.20 -2.97 24.42
C GLN A 4 0.89 -2.36 23.92
N ARG A 5 0.27 -1.53 24.76
CA ARG A 5 -1.02 -0.91 24.44
C ARG A 5 -0.83 0.21 23.41
N PRO A 6 -1.80 0.42 22.49
CA PRO A 6 -1.79 1.57 21.60
C PRO A 6 -1.68 2.87 22.39
N THR A 7 -0.76 3.74 21.98
CA THR A 7 -0.50 5.05 22.58
C THR A 7 -1.04 6.20 21.73
N ARG A 8 -1.37 5.94 20.46
CA ARG A 8 -1.89 6.95 19.53
C ARG A 8 -3.29 6.59 19.01
N ALA A 9 -4.07 7.63 18.74
CA ALA A 9 -5.30 7.53 17.97
C ALA A 9 -5.00 6.99 16.56
N ARG A 10 -5.98 6.36 15.91
CA ARG A 10 -5.82 5.91 14.52
C ARG A 10 -5.58 7.09 13.59
N LEU A 11 -4.77 6.87 12.57
CA LEU A 11 -4.52 7.87 11.53
C LEU A 11 -5.39 7.55 10.30
N PRO A 12 -6.36 8.40 9.93
CA PRO A 12 -7.31 8.09 8.85
C PRO A 12 -6.66 7.78 7.50
N VAL A 13 -5.48 8.34 7.23
CA VAL A 13 -4.76 8.08 5.96
C VAL A 13 -4.30 6.62 5.81
N LEU A 14 -4.06 5.91 6.93
CA LEU A 14 -3.71 4.49 6.90
C LEU A 14 -4.91 3.64 6.48
N ASP A 15 -6.09 3.93 7.05
CA ASP A 15 -7.33 3.24 6.70
C ASP A 15 -7.72 3.52 5.23
N ALA A 16 -7.55 4.77 4.78
CA ALA A 16 -7.80 5.16 3.40
C ALA A 16 -6.88 4.42 2.41
N ALA A 17 -5.56 4.38 2.67
CA ALA A 17 -4.60 3.67 1.84
C ALA A 17 -4.93 2.17 1.76
N LEU A 18 -5.31 1.56 2.89
CA LEU A 18 -5.66 0.16 2.96
C LEU A 18 -6.95 -0.15 2.19
N SER A 19 -7.95 0.72 2.27
CA SER A 19 -9.18 0.62 1.48
C SER A 19 -8.89 0.78 -0.02
N GLN A 20 -8.01 1.70 -0.39
CA GLN A 20 -7.64 1.93 -1.79
C GLN A 20 -6.93 0.73 -2.41
N VAL A 21 -5.93 0.16 -1.72
CA VAL A 21 -5.22 -1.04 -2.19
C VAL A 21 -6.19 -2.21 -2.34
N ARG A 22 -7.08 -2.44 -1.36
CA ARG A 22 -8.08 -3.52 -1.44
C ARG A 22 -9.09 -3.31 -2.56
N GLY A 23 -9.54 -2.07 -2.78
CA GLY A 23 -10.44 -1.74 -3.88
C GLY A 23 -9.81 -2.06 -5.24
N ARG A 24 -8.53 -1.70 -5.42
CA ARG A 24 -7.81 -2.02 -6.66
C ARG A 24 -7.56 -3.51 -6.85
N ASP A 25 -7.22 -4.23 -5.78
CA ASP A 25 -7.08 -5.69 -5.79
C ASP A 25 -8.39 -6.37 -6.22
N SER A 26 -9.51 -6.00 -5.59
CA SER A 26 -10.84 -6.52 -5.96
C SER A 26 -11.26 -6.17 -7.40
N SER A 27 -10.68 -5.12 -7.97
CA SER A 27 -10.92 -4.69 -9.36
C SER A 27 -9.95 -5.33 -10.36
N GLY A 28 -9.02 -6.20 -9.91
CA GLY A 28 -7.99 -6.81 -10.76
C GLY A 28 -6.96 -5.83 -11.31
N LEU A 29 -6.85 -4.63 -10.72
CA LEU A 29 -5.99 -3.54 -11.19
C LEU A 29 -4.58 -3.58 -10.60
N VAL A 30 -4.31 -4.55 -9.73
CA VAL A 30 -3.03 -4.74 -9.02
C VAL A 30 -2.73 -6.23 -9.02
N ARG A 31 -1.45 -6.58 -9.14
CA ARG A 31 -1.01 -7.97 -9.00
C ARG A 31 -1.36 -8.52 -7.61
N PRO A 32 -1.89 -9.75 -7.48
CA PRO A 32 -2.25 -10.32 -6.18
C PRO A 32 -1.09 -10.35 -5.17
N GLU A 33 0.14 -10.62 -5.63
CA GLU A 33 1.31 -10.63 -4.74
C GLU A 33 1.63 -9.22 -4.22
N LEU A 34 1.48 -8.21 -5.08
CA LEU A 34 1.70 -6.81 -4.71
C LEU A 34 0.59 -6.30 -3.78
N ALA A 35 -0.66 -6.66 -4.05
CA ALA A 35 -1.79 -6.34 -3.18
C ALA A 35 -1.60 -6.94 -1.78
N THR A 36 -1.21 -8.21 -1.71
CA THR A 36 -0.91 -8.90 -0.44
C THR A 36 0.21 -8.20 0.32
N CYS A 37 1.32 -7.89 -0.35
CA CYS A 37 2.44 -7.17 0.26
C CYS A 37 2.02 -5.77 0.75
N ALA A 38 1.31 -5.02 -0.07
CA ALA A 38 0.86 -3.67 0.25
C ALA A 38 -0.09 -3.66 1.46
N VAL A 39 -1.05 -4.58 1.52
CA VAL A 39 -1.94 -4.74 2.67
C VAL A 39 -1.14 -5.09 3.94
N ALA A 40 -0.21 -6.04 3.86
CA ALA A 40 0.61 -6.44 5.00
C ALA A 40 1.46 -5.27 5.53
N ILE A 41 2.10 -4.51 4.64
CA ILE A 41 2.90 -3.33 4.99
C ILE A 41 2.03 -2.27 5.68
N LEU A 42 0.84 -1.97 5.14
CA LEU A 42 -0.06 -0.97 5.72
C LEU A 42 -0.62 -1.40 7.08
N GLN A 43 -0.92 -2.69 7.28
CA GLN A 43 -1.36 -3.21 8.58
C GLN A 43 -0.26 -3.17 9.64
N LEU A 44 0.96 -3.59 9.28
CA LEU A 44 2.14 -3.50 10.15
C LEU A 44 2.47 -2.03 10.45
N GLY A 45 2.40 -1.17 9.43
CA GLY A 45 2.52 0.27 9.55
C GLY A 45 1.52 0.81 10.57
N ALA A 46 0.23 0.54 10.41
CA ALA A 46 -0.80 1.02 11.32
C ALA A 46 -0.56 0.57 12.78
N ARG A 47 -0.13 -0.68 12.98
CA ARG A 47 0.24 -1.17 14.31
C ARG A 47 1.44 -0.43 14.87
N ALA A 48 2.51 -0.27 14.10
CA ALA A 48 3.72 0.43 14.54
C ALA A 48 3.45 1.93 14.83
N TYR A 49 2.60 2.58 14.03
CA TYR A 49 2.14 3.94 14.31
C TYR A 49 1.33 4.03 15.61
N ALA A 50 0.38 3.10 15.81
CA ALA A 50 -0.44 3.05 17.01
C ALA A 50 0.41 2.83 18.28
N LEU A 51 1.54 2.15 18.16
CA LEU A 51 2.53 1.96 19.24
C LEU A 51 3.50 3.15 19.42
N GLY A 52 3.46 4.13 18.54
CA GLY A 52 4.30 5.33 18.59
C GLY A 52 5.71 5.16 18.02
N LEU A 53 5.96 4.14 17.20
CA LEU A 53 7.31 3.78 16.73
C LEU A 53 7.92 4.70 15.65
N TYR A 54 7.11 5.53 14.99
CA TYR A 54 7.58 6.50 13.99
C TYR A 54 6.63 7.70 13.90
N ALA A 55 7.01 8.81 13.26
CA ALA A 55 6.23 10.05 13.27
C ALA A 55 4.98 9.99 12.34
N PRO A 56 3.94 10.82 12.56
CA PRO A 56 2.81 10.91 11.64
C PRO A 56 3.19 11.26 10.19
N SER A 57 4.27 12.01 9.98
CA SER A 57 4.83 12.29 8.66
C SER A 57 5.30 11.02 7.95
N ASP A 58 6.02 10.16 8.67
CA ASP A 58 6.56 8.91 8.12
C ASP A 58 5.42 7.94 7.79
N ALA A 59 4.36 7.94 8.61
CA ALA A 59 3.12 7.21 8.33
C ALA A 59 2.50 7.61 6.99
N ARG A 60 2.39 8.92 6.75
CA ARG A 60 1.81 9.47 5.53
C ARG A 60 2.69 9.15 4.32
N LEU A 61 4.00 9.27 4.45
CA LEU A 61 4.96 8.90 3.39
C LEU A 61 4.85 7.42 3.04
N LEU A 62 4.77 6.53 4.04
CA LEU A 62 4.56 5.10 3.83
C LEU A 62 3.27 4.84 3.06
N CYS A 63 2.14 5.43 3.50
CA CYS A 63 0.85 5.29 2.83
C CYS A 63 0.93 5.72 1.36
N GLN A 64 1.52 6.88 1.11
CA GLN A 64 1.67 7.44 -0.23
C GLN A 64 2.56 6.57 -1.12
N ALA A 65 3.70 6.11 -0.61
CA ALA A 65 4.64 5.28 -1.35
C ALA A 65 4.01 3.93 -1.74
N VAL A 66 3.36 3.25 -0.79
CA VAL A 66 2.70 1.96 -1.04
C VAL A 66 1.55 2.10 -2.03
N THR A 67 0.73 3.14 -1.89
CA THR A 67 -0.39 3.42 -2.80
C THR A 67 0.11 3.68 -4.22
N ARG A 68 1.12 4.55 -4.38
CA ARG A 68 1.73 4.84 -5.68
C ARG A 68 2.36 3.60 -6.31
N LEU A 69 2.97 2.73 -5.50
CA LEU A 69 3.54 1.49 -6.00
C LEU A 69 2.44 0.56 -6.55
N ALA A 70 1.31 0.45 -5.84
CA ALA A 70 0.14 -0.30 -6.30
C ALA A 70 -0.50 0.32 -7.56
N GLU A 71 -0.38 1.63 -7.78
CA GLU A 71 -0.86 2.30 -8.98
C GLU A 71 0.08 2.16 -10.17
N ALA A 72 1.39 2.21 -9.94
CA ALA A 72 2.40 2.27 -11.00
C ALA A 72 2.75 0.90 -11.59
N LEU A 73 2.54 -0.18 -10.83
CA LEU A 73 2.87 -1.52 -11.30
C LEU A 73 1.68 -2.13 -12.05
N PRO A 74 1.85 -2.55 -13.31
CA PRO A 74 0.77 -3.14 -14.07
C PRO A 74 0.32 -4.46 -13.43
N ALA A 75 -0.98 -4.75 -13.54
CA ALA A 75 -1.53 -6.06 -13.17
C ALA A 75 -0.93 -7.17 -14.06
N ASN A 76 -0.81 -6.87 -15.36
CA ASN A 76 -0.14 -7.63 -16.41
C ASN A 76 1.41 -7.50 -16.45
N PRO A 77 2.30 -8.43 -16.05
CA PRO A 77 3.74 -8.28 -16.38
C PRO A 77 4.01 -8.17 -17.89
N ASP A 78 3.17 -8.77 -18.74
CA ASP A 78 3.26 -8.67 -20.20
C ASP A 78 2.75 -7.33 -20.75
N ASP A 79 2.02 -6.53 -19.97
CA ASP A 79 1.61 -5.17 -20.39
C ASP A 79 2.83 -4.25 -20.61
N ARG A 80 3.97 -4.57 -19.97
CA ARG A 80 5.23 -3.87 -20.20
C ARG A 80 5.89 -4.21 -21.55
N ARG A 81 5.45 -5.29 -22.19
CA ARG A 81 6.05 -5.84 -23.41
C ARG A 81 5.30 -5.46 -24.68
N GLN A 82 4.21 -4.69 -24.60
CA GLN A 82 3.59 -4.17 -25.83
C GLN A 82 4.65 -3.41 -26.64
N PRO A 83 4.91 -3.80 -27.90
CA PRO A 83 5.92 -3.15 -28.71
C PRO A 83 5.51 -1.69 -28.89
N ARG A 84 6.48 -0.77 -28.80
CA ARG A 84 6.32 0.52 -29.47
C ARG A 84 5.93 0.19 -30.90
N GLU A 85 4.72 0.54 -31.32
CA GLU A 85 4.35 0.51 -32.74
C GLU A 85 5.46 1.24 -33.49
N GLU A 86 6.27 0.47 -34.21
CA GLU A 86 7.24 0.99 -35.16
C GLU A 86 6.41 1.74 -36.18
N ARG A 87 6.42 3.08 -36.08
CA ARG A 87 5.84 3.97 -37.09
C ARG A 87 6.46 3.60 -38.43
N SER A 88 5.69 2.87 -39.25
CA SER A 88 5.89 2.78 -40.70
C SER A 88 5.46 4.07 -41.36
#